data_AF-A0A1B7HU97-F1
#
_entry.id   AF-A0A1B7HU97-F1
#
_cell.length_a   1.000
_cell.length_b   1.000
_cell.length_c   1.000
_cell.angle_alpha   90.00
_cell.angle_beta   90.00
_cell.angle_gamma   90.00
#
_symmetry.space_group_name_H-M   'P 1'
#
loop_
_entity.id
_entity.type
_entity.pdbx_description
1 polymer ?
#
loop_
_entity_poly.entity_id
_entity_poly.type
_entity_poly.pdbx_seq_one_letter_code
_entity_poly.pdbx_strand_id
1 'polypeptide(L)'
;MWSLKNETLYAAERGWHRDINGAEIWVVAIKATYAIKPDGSVIPDVSLPINTGAVMYSDSEEMLYDTDMGPEKEATDILLNGHAWSPENKKVTHLFVGMKVGEICRLARVNGRRVWNGEDYSPSERFTKIPLRYGHMVHKLQQQTDACNPLGALSWHYRSS
;
A
#
# COMPACT_ATOMS: atom_id res chain seq x y z
N MET A 1 8.74 10.70 33.17
CA MET A 1 9.11 9.97 31.93
C MET A 1 7.82 9.51 31.26
N TRP A 2 7.59 9.86 30.00
CA TRP A 2 6.36 9.48 29.29
C TRP A 2 6.40 7.98 28.96
N SER A 3 5.33 7.26 29.28
CA SER A 3 5.23 5.81 29.07
C SER A 3 3.84 5.46 28.59
N LEU A 4 3.75 4.43 27.73
CA LEU A 4 2.47 3.89 27.26
C LEU A 4 2.14 2.65 28.08
N LYS A 5 0.98 2.66 28.74
CA LYS A 5 0.36 1.47 29.31
C LYS A 5 -0.73 1.02 28.35
N ASN A 6 -0.48 -0.06 27.59
CA ASN A 6 -1.47 -0.59 26.67
C ASN A 6 -2.45 -1.51 27.41
N GLU A 7 -3.72 -1.09 27.52
CA GLU A 7 -4.82 -1.87 28.12
C GLU A 7 -5.73 -2.49 27.04
N THR A 8 -5.38 -2.36 25.77
CA THR A 8 -6.13 -2.93 24.64
C THR A 8 -5.64 -4.34 24.31
N LEU A 9 -6.41 -5.06 23.49
CA LEU A 9 -6.01 -6.36 22.93
C LEU A 9 -5.11 -6.24 21.69
N TYR A 10 -4.77 -5.02 21.28
CA TYR A 10 -4.12 -4.72 20.01
C TYR A 10 -2.66 -4.36 20.22
N ALA A 11 -1.84 -4.52 19.17
CA ALA A 11 -0.49 -3.99 19.19
C ALA A 11 -0.56 -2.47 19.33
N ALA A 12 0.25 -1.90 20.21
CA ALA A 12 0.34 -0.46 20.39
C ALA A 12 1.78 -0.05 20.63
N GLU A 13 2.16 1.09 20.04
CA GLU A 13 3.49 1.68 20.20
C GLU A 13 3.39 3.20 20.21
N ARG A 14 4.41 3.84 20.76
CA ARG A 14 4.50 5.30 20.87
C ARG A 14 5.74 5.85 20.20
N GLY A 15 5.71 7.13 19.86
CA GLY A 15 6.85 7.82 19.29
C GLY A 15 6.69 9.33 19.35
N TRP A 16 7.80 10.02 19.15
CA TRP A 16 7.82 11.47 19.01
C TRP A 16 7.86 11.83 17.53
N HIS A 17 6.99 12.73 17.12
CA HIS A 17 7.06 13.44 15.85
C HIS A 17 7.30 14.93 16.09
N ARG A 18 7.76 15.63 15.06
CA ARG A 18 7.85 17.09 15.07
C ARG A 18 6.94 17.64 14.00
N ASP A 19 6.18 18.66 14.36
CA ASP A 19 5.41 19.41 13.38
C ASP A 19 6.30 20.41 12.61
N ILE A 20 5.68 21.13 11.68
CA ILE A 20 6.35 22.15 10.87
C ILE A 20 6.89 23.34 11.70
N ASN A 21 6.36 23.57 12.90
CA ASN A 21 6.80 24.62 13.82
C ASN A 21 7.87 24.13 14.81
N GLY A 22 8.26 22.85 14.74
CA GLY A 22 9.23 22.23 15.64
C GLY A 22 8.65 21.79 16.99
N ALA A 23 7.32 21.84 17.17
CA ALA A 23 6.67 21.32 18.36
C ALA A 23 6.78 19.79 18.38
N GLU A 24 7.10 19.23 19.56
CA GLU A 24 7.15 17.78 19.75
C GLU A 24 5.73 17.25 20.00
N ILE A 25 5.29 16.36 19.12
CA ILE A 25 4.00 15.68 19.16
C ILE A 25 4.24 14.25 19.60
N TRP A 26 3.56 13.86 20.68
CA TRP A 26 3.53 12.46 21.11
C TRP A 26 2.45 11.72 20.35
N VAL A 27 2.85 10.70 19.59
CA VAL A 27 1.96 9.87 18.78
C VAL A 27 1.88 8.49 19.41
N VAL A 28 0.66 7.95 19.47
CA VAL A 28 0.39 6.57 19.86
C VAL A 28 -0.35 5.91 18.71
N ALA A 29 0.21 4.83 18.17
CA ALA A 29 -0.44 4.00 17.16
C ALA A 29 -0.99 2.74 17.81
N ILE A 30 -2.17 2.32 17.37
CA ILE A 30 -2.82 1.07 17.76
C ILE A 30 -3.15 0.32 16.47
N LYS A 31 -2.77 -0.96 16.39
CA LYS A 31 -2.97 -1.80 15.20
C LYS A 31 -3.71 -3.08 15.57
N ALA A 32 -4.85 -3.26 14.90
CA ALA A 32 -5.63 -4.48 14.93
C ALA A 32 -5.41 -5.26 13.64
N THR A 33 -5.27 -6.58 13.74
CA THR A 33 -5.12 -7.47 12.60
C THR A 33 -6.30 -8.44 12.56
N TYR A 34 -6.90 -8.58 11.38
CA TYR A 34 -8.08 -9.40 11.18
C TYR A 34 -7.95 -10.26 9.92
N ALA A 35 -8.53 -11.44 9.97
CA ALA A 35 -8.72 -12.31 8.82
C ALA A 35 -10.14 -12.14 8.28
N ILE A 36 -10.25 -11.87 6.98
CA ILE A 36 -11.51 -11.84 6.24
C ILE A 36 -11.74 -13.24 5.66
N LYS A 37 -12.85 -13.86 6.03
CA LYS A 37 -13.22 -15.21 5.58
C LYS A 37 -13.91 -15.17 4.20
N PRO A 38 -13.99 -16.31 3.49
CA PRO A 38 -14.66 -16.37 2.19
C PRO A 38 -16.14 -15.95 2.20
N ASP A 39 -16.82 -16.07 3.34
CA ASP A 39 -18.19 -15.62 3.54
C ASP A 39 -18.32 -14.12 3.89
N GLY A 40 -17.17 -13.41 3.94
CA GLY A 40 -17.09 -11.99 4.28
C GLY A 40 -17.05 -11.70 5.78
N SER A 41 -17.16 -12.72 6.64
CA SER A 41 -17.02 -12.53 8.08
C SER A 41 -15.58 -12.17 8.45
N VAL A 42 -15.42 -11.38 9.51
CA VAL A 42 -14.12 -10.87 9.97
C VAL A 42 -13.86 -11.41 11.36
N ILE A 43 -12.69 -12.01 11.57
CA ILE A 43 -12.25 -12.51 12.89
C ILE A 43 -10.89 -11.92 13.25
N PRO A 44 -10.57 -11.72 14.54
CA PRO A 44 -9.21 -11.38 14.96
C PRO A 44 -8.21 -12.41 14.43
N ASP A 45 -7.08 -11.93 13.94
CA ASP A 45 -5.96 -12.75 13.48
C ASP A 45 -4.71 -12.48 14.33
N VAL A 46 -3.61 -13.17 14.04
CA VAL A 46 -2.32 -12.98 14.67
C VAL A 46 -1.91 -11.50 14.58
N SER A 47 -1.75 -10.88 15.75
CA SER A 47 -1.39 -9.46 15.84
C SER A 47 -0.06 -9.19 15.14
N LEU A 48 -0.08 -8.29 14.16
CA LEU A 48 1.14 -7.76 13.55
C LEU A 48 1.71 -6.62 14.41
N PRO A 49 3.04 -6.40 14.38
CA PRO A 49 3.66 -5.30 15.12
C PRO A 49 3.30 -3.94 14.51
N ILE A 50 3.46 -2.88 15.31
CA ILE A 50 3.50 -1.51 14.80
C ILE A 50 4.83 -1.33 14.03
N ASN A 51 4.72 -0.83 12.80
CA ASN A 51 5.85 -0.44 11.96
C ASN A 51 6.23 0.99 12.33
N THR A 52 7.31 1.16 13.08
CA THR A 52 7.86 2.49 13.43
C THR A 52 8.69 3.11 12.30
N GLY A 53 8.75 2.45 11.15
CA GLY A 53 9.48 2.84 9.96
C GLY A 53 9.03 2.00 8.76
N ALA A 54 9.53 2.33 7.57
CA ALA A 54 9.20 1.59 6.35
C ALA A 54 9.67 0.13 6.43
N VAL A 55 8.82 -0.78 5.95
CA VAL A 55 9.11 -2.20 5.78
C VAL A 55 9.34 -2.47 4.30
N MET A 56 10.49 -3.02 3.96
CA MET A 56 10.85 -3.36 2.59
C MET A 56 10.52 -4.83 2.28
N TYR A 57 10.29 -5.15 1.01
CA TYR A 57 10.27 -6.55 0.58
C TYR A 57 11.63 -7.20 0.81
N SER A 58 11.66 -8.49 1.15
CA SER A 58 12.93 -9.20 1.39
C SER A 58 13.75 -9.45 0.12
N ASP A 59 13.16 -9.28 -1.06
CA ASP A 59 13.75 -9.60 -2.36
C ASP A 59 13.96 -8.38 -3.26
N SER A 60 13.69 -7.16 -2.77
CA SER A 60 13.82 -5.93 -3.54
C SER A 60 13.85 -4.69 -2.64
N GLU A 61 14.34 -3.57 -3.19
CA GLU A 61 14.28 -2.25 -2.55
C GLU A 61 12.89 -1.60 -2.71
N GLU A 62 11.84 -2.39 -2.93
CA GLU A 62 10.46 -1.90 -2.96
C GLU A 62 9.86 -1.91 -1.54
N MET A 63 9.08 -0.88 -1.22
CA MET A 63 8.39 -0.77 0.05
C MET A 63 7.16 -1.69 0.08
N LEU A 64 7.04 -2.49 1.14
CA LEU A 64 5.90 -3.35 1.44
C LEU A 64 4.87 -2.63 2.33
N TYR A 65 5.35 -1.95 3.38
CA TYR A 65 4.54 -1.12 4.26
C TYR A 65 5.26 0.18 4.56
N ASP A 66 4.51 1.27 4.68
CA ASP A 66 5.02 2.50 5.27
C ASP A 66 4.95 2.43 6.82
N THR A 67 5.48 3.44 7.49
CA THR A 67 5.33 3.65 8.93
C THR A 67 3.87 3.82 9.33
N ASP A 68 3.46 3.19 10.44
CA ASP A 68 2.17 3.47 11.08
C ASP A 68 2.23 4.72 11.98
N MET A 69 3.45 5.16 12.29
CA MET A 69 3.71 6.35 13.08
C MET A 69 3.80 7.56 12.15
N GLY A 70 3.00 8.57 12.40
CA GLY A 70 2.98 9.78 11.58
C GLY A 70 2.12 10.88 12.20
N PRO A 71 2.04 12.04 11.54
CA PRO A 71 1.09 13.07 11.91
C PRO A 71 -0.36 12.59 11.72
N GLU A 72 -1.31 13.38 12.19
CA GLU A 72 -2.73 13.14 11.96
C GLU A 72 -3.04 12.97 10.47
N LYS A 73 -3.85 11.97 10.15
CA LYS A 73 -4.34 11.72 8.79
C LYS A 73 -5.79 12.16 8.70
N GLU A 74 -6.09 13.07 7.77
CA GLU A 74 -7.46 13.53 7.51
C GLU A 74 -8.33 12.46 6.80
N ALA A 75 -7.71 11.39 6.30
CA ALA A 75 -8.37 10.33 5.56
C ALA A 75 -7.75 8.95 5.87
N THR A 76 -8.39 7.90 5.35
CA THR A 76 -7.92 6.52 5.47
C THR A 76 -7.13 6.09 4.25
N ASP A 77 -5.89 5.67 4.46
CA ASP A 77 -5.10 5.01 3.43
C ASP A 77 -5.52 3.54 3.32
N ILE A 78 -5.70 3.05 2.09
CA ILE A 78 -6.05 1.66 1.80
C ILE A 78 -4.97 1.07 0.91
N LEU A 79 -4.24 0.08 1.43
CA LEU A 79 -3.18 -0.63 0.71
C LEU A 79 -3.63 -2.06 0.40
N LEU A 80 -3.44 -2.48 -0.86
CA LEU A 80 -3.72 -3.84 -1.32
C LEU A 80 -2.42 -4.57 -1.64
N ASN A 81 -2.02 -5.48 -0.76
CA ASN A 81 -0.89 -6.38 -0.97
C ASN A 81 -1.39 -7.75 -1.43
N GLY A 82 -0.86 -8.25 -2.55
CA GLY A 82 -1.33 -9.52 -3.09
C GLY A 82 -0.74 -9.86 -4.46
N HIS A 83 -1.47 -10.71 -5.19
CA HIS A 83 -1.11 -11.13 -6.54
C HIS A 83 -2.32 -11.03 -7.45
N ALA A 84 -2.09 -10.65 -8.70
CA ALA A 84 -3.06 -10.83 -9.75
C ALA A 84 -2.96 -12.23 -10.35
N TRP A 85 -4.11 -12.80 -10.71
CA TRP A 85 -4.22 -14.10 -11.36
C TRP A 85 -4.94 -13.94 -12.69
N SER A 86 -4.44 -14.60 -13.73
CA SER A 86 -5.08 -14.56 -15.03
C SER A 86 -6.35 -15.44 -15.06
N PRO A 87 -7.40 -15.01 -15.78
CA PRO A 87 -8.61 -15.82 -15.95
C PRO A 87 -8.29 -17.17 -16.61
N GLU A 88 -8.92 -18.23 -16.12
CA GLU A 88 -8.80 -19.60 -16.66
C GLU A 88 -7.34 -20.10 -16.75
N ASN A 89 -6.42 -19.52 -15.97
CA ASN A 89 -5.00 -19.83 -15.99
C ASN A 89 -4.33 -19.64 -17.38
N LYS A 90 -4.92 -18.78 -18.24
CA LYS A 90 -4.37 -18.45 -19.56
C LYS A 90 -3.22 -17.45 -19.42
N LYS A 91 -2.10 -17.73 -20.08
CA LYS A 91 -0.91 -16.85 -20.05
C LYS A 91 -1.17 -15.53 -20.78
N VAL A 92 -1.19 -14.41 -20.04
CA VAL A 92 -1.42 -13.05 -20.55
C VAL A 92 -0.18 -12.18 -20.35
N THR A 93 -0.04 -11.10 -21.12
CA THR A 93 1.05 -10.11 -20.97
C THR A 93 0.66 -8.94 -20.07
N HIS A 94 -0.63 -8.73 -19.86
CA HIS A 94 -1.19 -7.74 -18.94
C HIS A 94 -2.64 -8.11 -18.59
N LEU A 95 -3.16 -7.54 -17.51
CA LEU A 95 -4.57 -7.56 -17.13
C LEU A 95 -4.91 -6.33 -16.29
N PHE A 96 -6.19 -6.10 -16.01
CA PHE A 96 -6.63 -5.12 -15.01
C PHE A 96 -6.98 -5.81 -13.70
N VAL A 97 -6.60 -5.17 -12.59
CA VAL A 97 -7.06 -5.51 -11.24
C VAL A 97 -7.87 -4.35 -10.69
N GLY A 98 -8.86 -4.66 -9.85
CA GLY A 98 -9.72 -3.68 -9.22
C GLY A 98 -9.87 -3.93 -7.74
N MET A 99 -10.00 -2.84 -6.99
CA MET A 99 -10.37 -2.87 -5.58
C MET A 99 -11.53 -1.90 -5.37
N LYS A 100 -12.54 -2.34 -4.61
CA LYS A 100 -13.64 -1.50 -4.18
C LYS A 100 -13.78 -1.58 -2.66
N VAL A 101 -13.81 -0.42 -2.01
CA VAL A 101 -14.06 -0.27 -0.57
C VAL A 101 -15.12 0.81 -0.37
N GLY A 102 -16.30 0.40 0.08
CA GLY A 102 -17.48 1.27 0.11
C GLY A 102 -17.80 1.80 -1.29
N GLU A 103 -17.82 3.12 -1.44
CA GLU A 103 -18.04 3.80 -2.73
C GLU A 103 -16.75 4.00 -3.54
N ILE A 104 -15.58 3.84 -2.91
CA ILE A 104 -14.29 4.04 -3.57
C ILE A 104 -14.00 2.82 -4.44
N CYS A 105 -13.77 3.05 -5.74
CA CYS A 105 -13.33 2.03 -6.69
C CYS A 105 -12.04 2.49 -7.37
N ARG A 106 -11.04 1.61 -7.42
CA ARG A 106 -9.76 1.85 -8.09
C ARG A 106 -9.43 0.67 -9.00
N LEU A 107 -9.00 0.98 -10.22
CA LEU A 107 -8.52 0.00 -11.20
C LEU A 107 -7.04 0.28 -11.49
N ALA A 108 -6.25 -0.77 -11.61
CA ALA A 108 -4.86 -0.70 -12.03
C ALA A 108 -4.58 -1.72 -13.13
N ARG A 109 -3.71 -1.35 -14.08
CA ARG A 109 -3.19 -2.27 -15.08
C ARG A 109 -1.93 -2.93 -14.56
N VAL A 110 -1.91 -4.26 -14.53
CA VAL A 110 -0.73 -5.05 -14.16
C VAL A 110 -0.10 -5.61 -15.41
N ASN A 111 1.17 -5.32 -15.63
CA ASN A 111 1.94 -5.78 -16.78
C ASN A 111 2.93 -6.86 -16.35
N GLY A 112 3.16 -7.83 -17.24
CA GLY A 112 4.22 -8.78 -17.09
C GLY A 112 5.59 -8.10 -17.03
N ARG A 113 6.57 -8.80 -16.47
CA ARG A 113 7.94 -8.29 -16.34
C ARG A 113 8.44 -7.75 -17.67
N ARG A 114 9.04 -6.57 -17.62
CA ARG A 114 9.58 -5.84 -18.77
C ARG A 114 10.75 -5.00 -18.30
N VAL A 115 11.73 -4.81 -19.16
CA VAL A 115 12.95 -4.06 -18.86
C VAL A 115 12.91 -2.72 -19.60
N TRP A 116 13.20 -1.64 -18.89
CA TRP A 116 13.40 -0.32 -19.51
C TRP A 116 14.78 -0.28 -20.16
N ASN A 117 14.85 0.02 -21.45
CA ASN A 117 16.12 0.07 -22.19
C ASN A 117 16.71 1.49 -22.31
N GLY A 118 16.09 2.50 -21.68
CA GLY A 118 16.47 3.91 -21.82
C GLY A 118 15.47 4.72 -22.64
N GLU A 119 14.75 4.09 -23.58
CA GLU A 119 13.81 4.75 -24.50
C GLU A 119 12.38 4.21 -24.34
N ASP A 120 12.26 2.89 -24.23
CA ASP A 120 11.00 2.18 -24.09
C ASP A 120 11.14 0.92 -23.22
N TYR A 121 10.00 0.31 -22.92
CA TYR A 121 9.98 -0.99 -22.27
C TYR A 121 10.05 -2.12 -23.31
N SER A 122 10.75 -3.20 -22.96
CA SER A 122 10.65 -4.47 -23.68
C SER A 122 9.20 -4.98 -23.71
N PRO A 123 8.85 -5.89 -24.64
CA PRO A 123 7.59 -6.62 -24.56
C PRO A 123 7.43 -7.28 -23.19
N SER A 124 6.23 -7.23 -22.62
CA SER A 124 5.93 -7.84 -21.33
C SER A 124 5.94 -9.36 -21.43
N GLU A 125 6.62 -10.00 -20.48
CA GLU A 125 6.60 -11.45 -20.31
C GLU A 125 5.17 -11.95 -20.02
N ARG A 126 4.87 -13.18 -20.44
CA ARG A 126 3.58 -13.78 -20.17
C ARG A 126 3.54 -14.36 -18.76
N PHE A 127 2.46 -14.13 -18.03
CA PHE A 127 2.23 -14.63 -16.68
C PHE A 127 0.82 -15.20 -16.50
N THR A 128 0.67 -16.06 -15.49
CA THR A 128 -0.63 -16.49 -14.94
C THR A 128 -0.85 -16.01 -13.52
N LYS A 129 0.24 -15.69 -12.80
CA LYS A 129 0.27 -15.07 -11.48
C LYS A 129 1.38 -14.03 -11.44
N ILE A 130 1.12 -12.85 -10.89
CA ILE A 130 2.14 -11.81 -10.73
C ILE A 130 1.86 -10.98 -9.46
N PRO A 131 2.87 -10.61 -8.66
CA PRO A 131 2.64 -9.81 -7.46
C PRO A 131 2.18 -8.39 -7.82
N LEU A 132 1.33 -7.81 -6.98
CA LEU A 132 0.89 -6.42 -7.09
C LEU A 132 2.01 -5.51 -6.54
N ARG A 133 3.04 -5.32 -7.35
CA ARG A 133 4.22 -4.51 -7.04
C ARG A 133 4.27 -3.28 -7.92
N TYR A 134 4.93 -2.23 -7.44
CA TYR A 134 5.03 -0.96 -8.16
C TYR A 134 5.58 -1.17 -9.57
N GLY A 135 6.68 -1.91 -9.72
CA GLY A 135 7.31 -2.18 -11.03
C GLY A 135 6.41 -2.88 -12.06
N HIS A 136 5.36 -3.59 -11.64
CA HIS A 136 4.38 -4.23 -12.53
C HIS A 136 3.19 -3.32 -12.87
N MET A 137 2.92 -2.32 -12.04
CA MET A 137 1.74 -1.45 -12.16
C MET A 137 2.04 -0.06 -12.72
N VAL A 138 3.31 0.33 -12.89
CA VAL A 138 3.65 1.61 -13.52
C VAL A 138 3.16 1.64 -14.97
N HIS A 139 2.34 2.63 -15.30
CA HIS A 139 2.04 3.04 -16.66
C HIS A 139 2.62 4.43 -16.89
N LYS A 140 3.07 4.76 -18.12
CA LYS A 140 3.45 6.14 -18.47
C LYS A 140 2.27 7.06 -18.08
N LEU A 141 2.55 8.30 -17.63
CA LEU A 141 1.54 9.35 -17.45
C LEU A 141 0.85 9.64 -18.79
N GLN A 142 -0.10 8.79 -19.20
CA GLN A 142 -1.03 9.13 -20.26
C GLN A 142 -2.03 10.10 -19.66
N GLN A 143 -2.17 11.27 -20.28
CA GLN A 143 -3.32 12.14 -20.10
C GLN A 143 -4.57 11.35 -20.52
N GLN A 144 -5.11 10.54 -19.62
CA GLN A 144 -6.37 9.87 -19.80
C GLN A 144 -7.02 9.72 -18.43
N THR A 145 -8.21 10.29 -18.34
CA THR A 145 -8.86 10.80 -17.13
C THR A 145 -9.28 9.77 -16.09
N ASP A 146 -9.13 8.45 -16.33
CA ASP A 146 -9.81 7.45 -15.50
C ASP A 146 -8.98 6.23 -15.10
N ALA A 147 -7.65 6.29 -15.20
CA ALA A 147 -6.75 5.26 -14.66
C ALA A 147 -5.69 5.91 -13.76
N CYS A 148 -6.05 6.14 -12.50
CA CYS A 148 -5.06 6.57 -11.51
C CYS A 148 -4.05 5.43 -11.28
N ASN A 149 -2.75 5.76 -11.34
CA ASN A 149 -1.70 4.92 -10.76
C ASN A 149 -2.15 4.48 -9.35
N PRO A 150 -1.86 3.23 -8.92
CA PRO A 150 -1.99 2.90 -7.51
C PRO A 150 -1.06 3.85 -6.76
N LEU A 151 -1.65 4.81 -6.06
CA LEU A 151 -0.96 5.85 -5.30
C LEU A 151 -0.21 5.15 -4.16
N GLY A 152 1.03 4.77 -4.41
CA GLY A 152 2.04 4.46 -3.41
C GLY A 152 3.01 5.61 -3.17
N ALA A 153 2.74 6.79 -3.72
CA ALA A 153 3.48 8.01 -3.38
C ALA A 153 2.57 8.88 -2.51
N LEU A 154 2.83 8.89 -1.20
CA LEU A 154 2.38 9.95 -0.32
C LEU A 154 3.05 11.25 -0.77
N SER A 155 2.44 11.94 -1.73
CA SER A 155 2.79 13.34 -2.02
C SER A 155 2.06 14.21 -1.01
N TRP A 156 2.80 14.74 -0.04
CA TRP A 156 2.35 15.83 0.81
C TRP A 156 2.08 17.06 -0.08
N HIS A 157 0.82 17.29 -0.42
CA HIS A 157 0.40 18.57 -0.98
C HIS A 157 -0.01 19.48 0.17
N TYR A 158 0.95 20.25 0.67
CA TYR A 158 0.66 21.39 1.54
C TYR A 158 0.08 22.52 0.68
N ARG A 159 -1.20 22.84 0.86
CA ARG A 159 -1.76 24.11 0.38
C ARG A 159 -1.44 25.17 1.43
N SER A 160 -0.54 26.09 1.10
CA SER A 160 -0.40 27.34 1.84
C SER A 160 -1.62 28.23 1.58
N SER A 161 -2.37 28.57 2.61
CA SER A 161 -3.18 29.79 2.66
C SER A 161 -2.33 30.94 3.18
#